data_AF-A0A6B2L7V0-F1
#
_entry.id   AF-A0A6B2L7V0-F1
#
_cell.length_a   1.000
_cell.length_b   1.000
_cell.length_c   1.000
_cell.angle_alpha   90.00
_cell.angle_beta   90.00
_cell.angle_gamma   90.00
#
_symmetry.space_group_name_H-M   'P 1'
#
loop_
_entity.id
_entity.type
_entity.pdbx_description
1 polymer ?
#
loop_
_entity_poly.entity_id
_entity_poly.type
_entity_poly.pdbx_seq_one_letter_code
_entity_poly.pdbx_strand_id
1 'polypeptide(L)'
;MNSEPTKKPNPKRPREDEDEEQGQVEKIVVVSKNKKAKMKLSDEEDLPIPPKKGNNTTKDKNSQKDTDNLTEEQDNPKKAKVKKESKASQSDLSQSTPSTQSSQRKPRKPISTAPKKRTKPQLTSTLNLLKQVEDVSQENLSKIFKNYSFVGCVSDGLALIQNQTELYLMDVLKLSKELFYQEALHNFAEFDSINLSSPAPIGTLCMIALDAPGSVWCPEDGPKESISNYVVELLVSRREMLQDYFSLTIDDEGQLLTLPQILPGYVPEIGALATFILRLSTEVDWEEEQTCFETLCREFAEFYSIAPDEENETKRYWTIEQILFPAFRRRFQVPSTAAEDGSIIRIASLDKLYKVFERC
;
A
#
# COMPACT_ATOMS: atom_id res chain seq x y z
N MET A 1 61.26 -69.92 13.99
CA MET A 1 60.79 -68.60 13.52
C MET A 1 61.69 -67.57 14.18
N ASN A 2 62.50 -66.93 13.35
CA ASN A 2 63.76 -66.27 13.70
C ASN A 2 63.56 -64.85 14.25
N SER A 3 64.44 -64.53 15.18
CA SER A 3 64.77 -63.21 15.71
C SER A 3 65.93 -62.56 14.95
N GLU A 4 65.94 -61.22 14.98
CA GLU A 4 67.03 -60.26 14.71
C GLU A 4 67.45 -59.98 13.24
N PRO A 5 68.09 -58.82 12.93
CA PRO A 5 68.71 -57.82 13.84
C PRO A 5 68.44 -56.32 13.57
N THR A 6 68.87 -55.52 14.54
CA THR A 6 69.06 -54.06 14.56
C THR A 6 70.15 -53.53 13.62
N LYS A 7 69.99 -52.31 13.06
CA LYS A 7 71.10 -51.35 12.76
C LYS A 7 70.58 -49.92 12.48
N LYS A 8 71.11 -48.93 13.22
CA LYS A 8 71.16 -47.47 12.89
C LYS A 8 72.56 -47.18 12.28
N PRO A 9 72.78 -46.16 11.41
CA PRO A 9 72.66 -44.73 11.74
C PRO A 9 72.22 -43.72 10.62
N ASN A 10 71.94 -42.49 11.10
CA ASN A 10 71.57 -41.16 10.54
C ASN A 10 72.43 -40.62 9.34
N PRO A 11 72.28 -39.37 8.76
CA PRO A 11 71.29 -38.26 8.93
C PRO A 11 70.90 -37.41 7.66
N LYS A 12 70.03 -36.39 7.88
CA LYS A 12 69.68 -35.17 7.06
C LYS A 12 68.65 -35.41 5.94
N ARG A 13 67.56 -34.63 5.78
CA ARG A 13 67.37 -33.16 5.85
C ARG A 13 65.83 -32.85 5.92
N PRO A 14 65.38 -31.58 5.80
CA PRO A 14 64.78 -30.74 6.83
C PRO A 14 63.24 -30.70 6.89
N ARG A 15 62.79 -29.99 7.92
CA ARG A 15 61.44 -29.52 8.28
C ARG A 15 60.65 -28.89 7.12
N GLU A 16 59.35 -29.16 7.11
CA GLU A 16 58.34 -28.15 6.83
C GLU A 16 57.42 -28.12 8.05
N ASP A 17 57.38 -26.95 8.68
CA ASP A 17 56.68 -26.63 9.90
C ASP A 17 55.18 -26.47 9.59
N GLU A 18 54.33 -27.11 10.39
CA GLU A 18 52.90 -26.82 10.49
C GLU A 18 52.74 -25.53 11.29
N ASP A 19 52.62 -24.39 10.61
CA ASP A 19 52.18 -23.14 11.24
C ASP A 19 50.67 -22.99 11.08
N GLU A 20 49.97 -23.20 12.20
CA GLU A 20 48.61 -22.76 12.46
C GLU A 20 48.55 -21.22 12.33
N GLU A 21 48.16 -20.72 11.16
CA GLU A 21 47.86 -19.30 11.01
C GLU A 21 46.42 -19.02 11.43
N GLN A 22 46.30 -18.49 12.64
CA GLN A 22 45.09 -17.91 13.22
C GLN A 22 44.61 -16.75 12.35
N GLY A 23 43.63 -17.01 11.48
CA GLY A 23 42.86 -15.98 10.79
C GLY A 23 41.94 -15.24 11.76
N GLN A 24 42.37 -14.05 12.21
CA GLN A 24 41.52 -13.07 12.88
C GLN A 24 40.35 -12.70 11.98
N VAL A 25 39.13 -13.05 12.39
CA VAL A 25 37.92 -12.47 11.83
C VAL A 25 37.78 -11.07 12.43
N GLU A 26 38.18 -10.06 11.67
CA GLU A 26 37.85 -8.67 11.98
C GLU A 26 36.32 -8.53 12.00
N LYS A 27 35.77 -8.33 13.20
CA LYS A 27 34.41 -7.83 13.40
C LYS A 27 34.34 -6.45 12.74
N ILE A 28 33.68 -6.37 11.59
CA ILE A 28 33.24 -5.08 11.03
C ILE A 28 32.20 -4.52 12.00
N VAL A 29 32.64 -3.61 12.85
CA VAL A 29 31.76 -2.75 13.64
C VAL A 29 31.16 -1.73 12.67
N VAL A 30 29.92 -1.98 12.23
CA VAL A 30 29.13 -0.94 11.56
C VAL A 30 28.75 0.09 12.61
N VAL A 31 29.52 1.18 12.66
CA VAL A 31 29.18 2.38 13.42
C VAL A 31 28.05 3.08 12.66
N SER A 32 26.80 2.75 12.98
CA SER A 32 25.65 3.57 12.60
C SER A 32 25.76 4.91 13.32
N LYS A 33 25.99 5.97 12.55
CA LYS A 33 25.91 7.35 13.03
C LYS A 33 24.44 7.68 13.29
N ASN A 34 24.01 7.51 14.54
CA ASN A 34 22.72 8.01 15.02
C ASN A 34 22.66 9.54 14.87
N LYS A 35 21.85 10.02 13.93
CA LYS A 35 21.25 11.36 14.03
C LYS A 35 20.09 11.24 15.02
N LYS A 36 20.35 11.59 16.28
CA LYS A 36 19.30 11.77 17.29
C LYS A 36 18.39 12.92 16.86
N ALA A 37 17.17 12.62 16.41
CA ALA A 37 16.09 13.58 16.47
C ALA A 37 15.65 13.67 17.94
N LYS A 38 16.01 14.76 18.61
CA LYS A 38 15.48 15.08 19.94
C LYS A 38 14.05 15.57 19.75
N MET A 39 13.08 14.79 20.21
CA MET A 39 11.71 15.27 20.44
C MET A 39 11.78 16.32 21.55
N LYS A 40 11.68 17.60 21.18
CA LYS A 40 11.51 18.70 22.12
C LYS A 40 10.03 18.99 22.23
N LEU A 41 9.44 18.66 23.38
CA LEU A 41 8.23 19.31 23.85
C LEU A 41 8.61 20.75 24.21
N SER A 42 8.06 21.74 23.53
CA SER A 42 8.15 23.15 23.92
C SER A 42 6.77 23.77 23.94
N ASP A 43 6.40 24.14 25.17
CA ASP A 43 5.50 25.18 25.68
C ASP A 43 4.70 26.06 24.70
N GLU A 44 3.47 26.35 25.14
CA GLU A 44 2.53 27.36 24.62
C GLU A 44 3.20 28.68 24.19
N GLU A 45 2.86 29.18 22.99
CA GLU A 45 2.13 30.45 22.79
C GLU A 45 2.00 30.77 21.27
N ASP A 46 0.93 31.53 20.96
CA ASP A 46 0.59 32.21 19.68
C ASP A 46 0.02 31.40 18.49
N LEU A 47 -1.31 31.21 18.56
CA LEU A 47 -2.16 30.94 17.39
C LEU A 47 -2.41 32.24 16.58
N PRO A 48 -2.21 32.25 15.24
CA PRO A 48 -2.65 33.36 14.41
C PRO A 48 -4.14 33.27 14.09
N ILE A 49 -4.86 34.34 14.45
CA ILE A 49 -6.29 34.58 14.21
C ILE A 49 -6.59 34.72 12.70
N PRO A 50 -7.62 34.08 12.14
CA PRO A 50 -8.05 34.31 10.76
C PRO A 50 -8.85 35.63 10.61
N PRO A 51 -8.80 36.29 9.43
CA PRO A 51 -9.37 37.61 9.25
C PRO A 51 -10.91 37.61 9.22
N LYS A 52 -11.49 38.58 9.94
CA LYS A 52 -12.94 38.86 9.99
C LYS A 52 -13.46 39.28 8.61
N LYS A 53 -14.45 38.55 8.08
CA LYS A 53 -15.27 39.01 6.94
C LYS A 53 -16.20 40.15 7.39
N GLY A 54 -16.17 41.23 6.62
CA GLY A 54 -16.94 42.45 6.84
C GLY A 54 -18.45 42.26 6.69
N ASN A 55 -19.17 42.98 7.54
CA ASN A 55 -20.61 43.19 7.46
C ASN A 55 -20.99 43.91 6.17
N ASN A 56 -22.06 43.44 5.53
CA ASN A 56 -22.98 44.32 4.81
C ASN A 56 -24.38 44.15 5.40
N THR A 57 -24.87 45.27 5.92
CA THR A 57 -26.18 45.53 6.46
C THR A 57 -27.23 45.58 5.35
N THR A 58 -28.41 45.00 5.61
CA THR A 58 -29.68 45.55 5.13
C THR A 58 -30.76 45.25 6.18
N LYS A 59 -31.42 46.33 6.62
CA LYS A 59 -32.59 46.33 7.51
C LYS A 59 -33.83 45.88 6.73
N ASP A 60 -34.73 45.12 7.35
CA ASP A 60 -36.04 45.64 7.75
C ASP A 60 -36.86 44.63 8.58
N LYS A 61 -37.37 45.14 9.71
CA LYS A 61 -38.68 44.94 10.40
C LYS A 61 -39.37 43.58 10.23
N ASN A 62 -39.83 42.89 11.28
CA ASN A 62 -40.78 43.36 12.29
C ASN A 62 -40.87 42.35 13.45
N SER A 63 -41.16 42.83 14.66
CA SER A 63 -41.32 42.04 15.89
C SER A 63 -42.73 41.48 16.09
N GLN A 64 -42.79 40.37 16.84
CA GLN A 64 -43.57 40.18 18.08
C GLN A 64 -44.79 39.23 18.11
N LYS A 65 -44.83 38.52 19.26
CA LYS A 65 -45.87 37.75 19.97
C LYS A 65 -45.81 36.24 19.77
N ASP A 66 -45.36 35.45 20.75
CA ASP A 66 -45.80 35.21 22.15
C ASP A 66 -46.71 33.97 22.27
N THR A 67 -46.28 33.10 23.18
CA THR A 67 -47.04 32.21 24.10
C THR A 67 -47.69 30.90 23.61
N ASP A 68 -47.23 29.84 24.30
CA ASP A 68 -47.98 28.75 24.95
C ASP A 68 -48.83 27.77 24.13
N ASN A 69 -48.46 26.48 24.15
CA ASN A 69 -49.18 25.51 24.99
C ASN A 69 -48.51 24.12 25.08
N LEU A 70 -48.60 23.54 26.27
CA LEU A 70 -48.45 22.13 26.62
C LEU A 70 -49.71 21.35 26.20
N THR A 71 -49.57 20.08 25.78
CA THR A 71 -50.23 18.90 26.39
C THR A 71 -49.85 17.59 25.70
N GLU A 72 -49.72 16.55 26.54
CA GLU A 72 -49.63 15.10 26.32
C GLU A 72 -50.87 14.58 25.51
N GLU A 73 -50.99 13.36 24.96
CA GLU A 73 -50.69 12.01 25.42
C GLU A 73 -50.64 10.98 24.24
N GLN A 74 -50.02 9.85 24.58
CA GLN A 74 -50.09 8.44 24.13
C GLN A 74 -51.32 8.01 23.29
N ASP A 75 -51.15 7.09 22.33
CA ASP A 75 -51.32 5.63 22.53
C ASP A 75 -51.22 4.84 21.20
N ASN A 76 -50.87 3.55 21.30
CA ASN A 76 -50.39 2.66 20.25
C ASN A 76 -51.53 1.72 19.70
N PRO A 77 -51.28 0.54 19.08
CA PRO A 77 -51.52 0.22 17.66
C PRO A 77 -52.62 -0.84 17.40
N LYS A 78 -52.89 -1.19 16.11
CA LYS A 78 -53.09 -2.59 15.65
C LYS A 78 -53.32 -2.78 14.13
N LYS A 79 -52.48 -3.67 13.56
CA LYS A 79 -52.68 -4.79 12.60
C LYS A 79 -54.00 -4.87 11.78
N ALA A 80 -53.91 -5.19 10.47
CA ALA A 80 -54.02 -6.57 9.94
C ALA A 80 -54.27 -6.70 8.40
N LYS A 81 -53.60 -7.69 7.79
CA LYS A 81 -53.99 -8.68 6.73
C LYS A 81 -54.52 -8.20 5.36
N VAL A 82 -53.85 -8.48 4.23
CA VAL A 82 -53.69 -9.74 3.43
C VAL A 82 -54.91 -10.16 2.57
N LYS A 83 -54.75 -10.17 1.23
CA LYS A 83 -55.15 -11.18 0.21
C LYS A 83 -54.90 -10.62 -1.23
N LYS A 84 -54.06 -11.20 -2.12
CA LYS A 84 -54.27 -12.32 -3.09
C LYS A 84 -55.62 -12.19 -3.84
N GLU A 85 -55.77 -12.19 -5.17
CA GLU A 85 -55.26 -13.05 -6.28
C GLU A 85 -55.82 -12.43 -7.61
N SER A 86 -55.05 -12.24 -8.70
CA SER A 86 -54.86 -13.11 -9.89
C SER A 86 -55.92 -13.07 -11.02
N LYS A 87 -55.39 -13.01 -12.27
CA LYS A 87 -55.89 -13.49 -13.60
C LYS A 87 -56.37 -12.50 -14.70
N ALA A 88 -55.57 -12.55 -15.76
CA ALA A 88 -55.74 -12.32 -17.20
C ALA A 88 -57.14 -12.39 -17.85
N SER A 89 -57.36 -11.56 -18.89
CA SER A 89 -57.34 -11.95 -20.32
C SER A 89 -57.92 -10.87 -21.26
N GLN A 90 -57.48 -10.91 -22.51
CA GLN A 90 -57.67 -9.99 -23.65
C GLN A 90 -59.07 -10.04 -24.30
N SER A 91 -59.50 -8.93 -24.95
CA SER A 91 -60.07 -8.94 -26.33
C SER A 91 -60.48 -7.54 -26.85
N ASP A 92 -59.81 -7.12 -27.92
CA ASP A 92 -60.23 -6.44 -29.17
C ASP A 92 -61.43 -5.46 -29.33
N LEU A 93 -61.05 -4.29 -29.91
CA LEU A 93 -61.54 -3.60 -31.12
C LEU A 93 -62.74 -2.61 -31.12
N SER A 94 -62.38 -1.37 -31.56
CA SER A 94 -63.05 -0.43 -32.49
C SER A 94 -63.79 0.86 -32.01
N GLN A 95 -63.19 2.00 -32.45
CA GLN A 95 -63.75 3.27 -33.00
C GLN A 95 -64.46 4.28 -32.04
N SER A 96 -63.80 5.39 -31.63
CA SER A 96 -63.68 6.75 -32.27
C SER A 96 -64.98 7.57 -32.19
N THR A 97 -65.13 8.79 -31.64
CA THR A 97 -64.32 10.04 -31.37
C THR A 97 -65.11 10.94 -30.34
N PRO A 98 -64.80 12.23 -30.06
CA PRO A 98 -63.54 12.95 -29.80
C PRO A 98 -63.52 13.79 -28.48
N SER A 99 -62.30 14.23 -28.12
CA SER A 99 -61.93 15.48 -27.41
C SER A 99 -62.38 15.72 -25.95
N THR A 100 -61.43 15.56 -25.01
CA THR A 100 -61.34 16.40 -23.81
C THR A 100 -59.85 16.57 -23.42
N GLN A 101 -59.46 17.80 -23.14
CA GLN A 101 -58.13 18.23 -22.75
C GLN A 101 -57.73 17.58 -21.41
N SER A 102 -56.58 16.91 -21.37
CA SER A 102 -55.90 16.56 -20.12
C SER A 102 -54.40 16.73 -20.28
N SER A 103 -53.83 17.63 -19.47
CA SER A 103 -52.41 17.95 -19.36
C SER A 103 -51.55 16.70 -19.10
N GLN A 104 -50.75 16.32 -20.09
CA GLN A 104 -49.70 15.31 -19.93
C GLN A 104 -48.56 15.86 -19.06
N ARG A 105 -48.45 15.37 -17.83
CA ARG A 105 -47.23 15.50 -17.03
C ARG A 105 -46.14 14.62 -17.66
N LYS A 106 -45.10 15.27 -18.21
CA LYS A 106 -43.88 14.60 -18.68
C LYS A 106 -43.23 13.81 -17.54
N PRO A 107 -42.73 12.59 -17.77
CA PRO A 107 -41.97 11.86 -16.76
C PRO A 107 -40.67 12.62 -16.47
N ARG A 108 -40.44 12.93 -15.19
CA ARG A 108 -39.19 13.54 -14.72
C ARG A 108 -38.06 12.55 -14.99
N LYS A 109 -37.10 12.97 -15.83
CA LYS A 109 -35.83 12.26 -16.03
C LYS A 109 -35.14 12.13 -14.65
N PRO A 110 -34.56 10.97 -14.31
CA PRO A 110 -33.70 10.87 -13.14
C PRO A 110 -32.57 11.88 -13.34
N ILE A 111 -32.31 12.70 -12.32
CA ILE A 111 -31.13 13.53 -12.24
C ILE A 111 -29.95 12.55 -12.18
N SER A 112 -29.38 12.26 -13.35
CA SER A 112 -28.08 11.65 -13.48
C SER A 112 -27.09 12.69 -12.95
N THR A 113 -26.74 12.59 -11.67
CA THR A 113 -25.49 13.15 -11.18
C THR A 113 -24.39 12.35 -11.85
N ALA A 114 -24.00 12.77 -13.05
CA ALA A 114 -22.81 12.24 -13.70
C ALA A 114 -21.67 12.32 -12.67
N PRO A 115 -20.88 11.25 -12.48
CA PRO A 115 -19.73 11.31 -11.59
C PRO A 115 -18.87 12.49 -12.04
N LYS A 116 -18.61 13.42 -11.12
CA LYS A 116 -17.66 14.51 -11.36
C LYS A 116 -16.37 13.85 -11.82
N LYS A 117 -15.99 14.03 -13.09
CA LYS A 117 -14.66 13.65 -13.56
C LYS A 117 -13.67 14.40 -12.68
N ARG A 118 -13.07 13.71 -11.71
CA ARG A 118 -11.96 14.24 -10.94
C ARG A 118 -10.84 14.44 -11.95
N THR A 119 -10.53 15.69 -12.26
CA THR A 119 -9.37 16.00 -13.10
C THR A 119 -8.16 15.74 -12.22
N LYS A 120 -7.24 14.88 -12.70
CA LYS A 120 -6.01 14.55 -11.99
C LYS A 120 -5.34 15.82 -11.44
N PRO A 121 -5.13 15.95 -10.12
CA PRO A 121 -4.35 17.05 -9.58
C PRO A 121 -2.90 16.88 -10.07
N GLN A 122 -2.42 17.88 -10.80
CA GLN A 122 -1.05 17.92 -11.30
C GLN A 122 -0.22 18.77 -10.34
N LEU A 123 0.04 18.24 -9.14
CA LEU A 123 0.89 18.93 -8.18
C LEU A 123 2.35 18.81 -8.64
N THR A 124 3.11 19.91 -8.51
CA THR A 124 4.53 19.93 -8.87
C THR A 124 5.33 18.91 -8.06
N SER A 125 4.96 18.68 -6.81
CA SER A 125 5.55 17.66 -5.93
C SER A 125 5.45 16.25 -6.53
N THR A 126 4.24 15.81 -6.91
CA THR A 126 4.05 14.49 -7.51
C THR A 126 4.69 14.38 -8.90
N LEU A 127 4.67 15.45 -9.70
CA LEU A 127 5.36 15.49 -10.99
C LEU A 127 6.88 15.36 -10.84
N ASN A 128 7.46 16.02 -9.84
CA ASN A 128 8.89 15.92 -9.54
C ASN A 128 9.25 14.49 -9.11
N LEU A 129 8.44 13.85 -8.27
CA LEU A 129 8.68 12.47 -7.82
C LEU A 129 8.59 11.47 -8.98
N LEU A 130 7.60 11.63 -9.86
CA LEU A 130 7.50 10.81 -11.09
C LEU A 130 8.72 11.01 -11.99
N LYS A 131 9.20 12.25 -12.11
CA LYS A 131 10.43 12.53 -12.87
C LYS A 131 11.67 11.91 -12.22
N GLN A 132 11.78 11.93 -10.89
CA GLN A 132 12.90 11.29 -10.19
C GLN A 132 12.95 9.79 -10.45
N VAL A 133 11.80 9.11 -10.49
CA VAL A 133 11.70 7.70 -10.90
C VAL A 133 12.22 7.51 -12.32
N GLU A 134 11.82 8.38 -13.25
CA GLU A 134 12.27 8.33 -14.65
C GLU A 134 13.78 8.55 -14.78
N ASP A 135 14.33 9.53 -14.06
CA ASP A 135 15.75 9.92 -14.10
C ASP A 135 16.68 8.79 -13.61
N VAL A 136 16.22 7.93 -12.68
CA VAL A 136 17.01 6.79 -12.18
C VAL A 136 16.69 5.46 -12.89
N SER A 137 15.75 5.46 -13.83
CA SER A 137 15.31 4.26 -14.52
C SER A 137 16.26 3.82 -15.64
N GLN A 138 16.26 2.52 -15.95
CA GLN A 138 16.96 1.94 -17.09
C GLN A 138 15.97 1.40 -18.12
N GLU A 139 15.99 1.98 -19.32
CA GLU A 139 15.09 1.58 -20.41
C GLU A 139 15.33 0.13 -20.84
N ASN A 140 16.59 -0.32 -20.86
CA ASN A 140 16.95 -1.69 -21.27
C ASN A 140 16.41 -2.75 -20.31
N LEU A 141 16.47 -2.51 -18.99
CA LEU A 141 15.88 -3.41 -18.00
C LEU A 141 14.35 -3.38 -18.08
N SER A 142 13.77 -2.20 -18.27
CA SER A 142 12.31 -2.04 -18.42
C SER A 142 11.77 -2.78 -19.66
N LYS A 143 12.56 -2.90 -20.74
CA LYS A 143 12.20 -3.69 -21.94
C LYS A 143 12.04 -5.19 -21.64
N ILE A 144 12.74 -5.73 -20.63
CA ILE A 144 12.62 -7.13 -20.21
C ILE A 144 11.17 -7.40 -19.78
N PHE A 145 10.60 -6.52 -18.94
CA PHE A 145 9.23 -6.66 -18.44
C PHE A 145 8.14 -6.42 -19.49
N LYS A 146 8.45 -5.70 -20.58
CA LYS A 146 7.48 -5.52 -21.68
C LYS A 146 7.21 -6.81 -22.44
N ASN A 147 8.24 -7.66 -22.62
CA ASN A 147 8.17 -8.82 -23.52
C ASN A 147 8.67 -10.14 -22.87
N TYR A 148 8.46 -10.34 -21.58
CA TYR A 148 8.83 -11.60 -20.93
C TYR A 148 7.78 -12.70 -21.16
N SER A 149 8.24 -13.95 -21.09
CA SER A 149 7.42 -15.13 -20.77
C SER A 149 7.70 -15.53 -19.33
N PHE A 150 6.66 -15.72 -18.54
CA PHE A 150 6.81 -16.22 -17.17
C PHE A 150 7.23 -17.70 -17.24
N VAL A 151 8.19 -18.11 -16.40
CA VAL A 151 8.66 -19.50 -16.33
C VAL A 151 8.16 -20.17 -15.06
N GLY A 152 8.33 -19.51 -13.90
CA GLY A 152 7.88 -20.07 -12.62
C GLY A 152 8.51 -19.37 -11.42
N CYS A 153 7.93 -19.57 -10.24
CA CYS A 153 8.55 -19.18 -8.98
C CYS A 153 9.58 -20.23 -8.55
N VAL A 154 10.70 -19.79 -7.95
CA VAL A 154 11.80 -20.65 -7.48
C VAL A 154 11.77 -20.79 -5.96
N SER A 155 11.43 -19.72 -5.25
CA SER A 155 11.37 -19.66 -3.79
C SER A 155 10.48 -18.49 -3.33
N ASP A 156 10.56 -18.12 -2.04
CA ASP A 156 9.64 -17.17 -1.41
C ASP A 156 9.57 -15.78 -2.04
N GLY A 157 10.66 -15.37 -2.67
CA GLY A 157 10.79 -14.07 -3.30
C GLY A 157 11.34 -14.10 -4.71
N LEU A 158 11.64 -15.28 -5.26
CA LEU A 158 12.38 -15.40 -6.50
C LEU A 158 11.51 -15.99 -7.60
N ALA A 159 11.55 -15.37 -8.78
CA ALA A 159 10.86 -15.86 -9.97
C ALA A 159 11.78 -15.90 -11.19
N LEU A 160 11.51 -16.84 -12.08
CA LEU A 160 12.17 -16.96 -13.37
C LEU A 160 11.28 -16.40 -14.46
N ILE A 161 11.88 -15.57 -15.30
CA ILE A 161 11.29 -15.16 -16.56
C ILE A 161 12.26 -15.34 -17.71
N GLN A 162 11.72 -15.62 -18.88
CA GLN A 162 12.48 -15.65 -20.12
C GLN A 162 12.19 -14.38 -20.91
N ASN A 163 13.23 -13.75 -21.44
CA ASN A 163 13.09 -12.71 -22.45
C ASN A 163 14.03 -13.04 -23.61
N GLN A 164 13.46 -13.22 -24.80
CA GLN A 164 14.20 -13.70 -25.98
C GLN A 164 14.91 -15.03 -25.69
N THR A 165 16.24 -15.08 -25.84
CA THR A 165 17.07 -16.25 -25.59
C THR A 165 17.64 -16.29 -24.17
N GLU A 166 17.37 -15.29 -23.33
CA GLU A 166 17.97 -15.16 -22.01
C GLU A 166 16.96 -15.50 -20.90
N LEU A 167 17.46 -16.20 -19.88
CA LEU A 167 16.72 -16.55 -18.68
C LEU A 167 17.18 -15.66 -17.52
N TYR A 168 16.22 -15.06 -16.84
CA TYR A 168 16.44 -14.11 -15.75
C TYR A 168 15.84 -14.64 -14.45
N LEU A 169 16.60 -14.50 -13.37
CA LEU A 169 16.15 -14.62 -11.99
C LEU A 169 15.79 -13.23 -11.47
N MET A 170 14.60 -13.09 -10.91
CA MET A 170 14.02 -11.84 -10.43
C MET A 170 13.75 -11.90 -8.93
N ASP A 171 14.26 -10.92 -8.18
CA ASP A 171 13.89 -10.68 -6.78
C ASP A 171 12.56 -9.91 -6.74
N VAL A 172 11.47 -10.67 -6.66
CA VAL A 172 10.11 -10.13 -6.67
C VAL A 172 9.82 -9.36 -5.38
N LEU A 173 10.48 -9.64 -4.25
CA LEU A 173 10.28 -8.88 -3.00
C LEU A 173 10.69 -7.43 -3.24
N LYS A 174 11.93 -7.21 -3.70
CA LYS A 174 12.46 -5.86 -3.98
C LYS A 174 11.71 -5.18 -5.12
N LEU A 175 11.46 -5.91 -6.21
CA LEU A 175 10.80 -5.33 -7.39
C LEU A 175 9.34 -4.95 -7.09
N SER A 176 8.63 -5.74 -6.28
CA SER A 176 7.24 -5.43 -5.91
C SER A 176 7.14 -4.15 -5.10
N LYS A 177 8.07 -3.92 -4.15
CA LYS A 177 8.16 -2.66 -3.41
C LYS A 177 8.31 -1.47 -4.35
N GLU A 178 9.23 -1.54 -5.31
CA GLU A 178 9.40 -0.45 -6.27
C GLU A 178 8.17 -0.27 -7.18
N LEU A 179 7.50 -1.36 -7.57
CA LEU A 179 6.26 -1.30 -8.34
C LEU A 179 5.15 -0.58 -7.57
N PHE A 180 4.90 -0.95 -6.31
CA PHE A 180 3.85 -0.32 -5.51
C PHE A 180 4.13 1.16 -5.24
N TYR A 181 5.40 1.54 -5.07
CA TYR A 181 5.78 2.95 -4.96
C TYR A 181 5.40 3.74 -6.21
N GLN A 182 5.76 3.23 -7.39
CA GLN A 182 5.47 3.89 -8.67
C GLN A 182 3.97 3.93 -8.96
N GLU A 183 3.24 2.86 -8.68
CA GLU A 183 1.79 2.80 -8.84
C GLU A 183 1.08 3.76 -7.86
N ALA A 184 1.57 3.89 -6.62
CA ALA A 184 1.04 4.87 -5.67
C ALA A 184 1.21 6.32 -6.19
N LEU A 185 2.40 6.67 -6.70
CA LEU A 185 2.62 7.98 -7.30
C LEU A 185 1.76 8.20 -8.56
N HIS A 186 1.64 7.18 -9.40
CA HIS A 186 0.84 7.28 -10.63
C HIS A 186 -0.64 7.41 -10.35
N ASN A 187 -1.17 6.78 -9.30
CA ASN A 187 -2.59 6.77 -8.94
C ASN A 187 -2.97 7.85 -7.91
N PHE A 188 -2.06 8.78 -7.61
CA PHE A 188 -2.30 9.89 -6.69
C PHE A 188 -3.64 10.61 -6.98
N ALA A 189 -4.49 10.69 -5.95
CA ALA A 189 -5.86 11.21 -5.95
C ALA A 189 -6.88 10.46 -6.84
N GLU A 190 -6.50 9.31 -7.39
CA GLU A 190 -7.29 8.51 -8.33
C GLU A 190 -7.45 7.04 -7.86
N PHE A 191 -7.09 6.72 -6.62
CA PHE A 191 -7.22 5.38 -6.06
C PHE A 191 -8.68 4.96 -5.88
N ASP A 192 -8.99 3.72 -6.26
CA ASP A 192 -10.13 2.99 -5.70
C ASP A 192 -9.85 2.64 -4.23
N SER A 193 -10.87 2.20 -3.48
CA SER A 193 -10.75 1.85 -2.06
C SER A 193 -11.00 0.36 -1.81
N ILE A 194 -10.16 -0.24 -0.98
CA ILE A 194 -10.42 -1.51 -0.29
C ILE A 194 -11.17 -1.18 1.00
N ASN A 195 -12.40 -1.70 1.15
CA ASN A 195 -13.16 -1.53 2.39
C ASN A 195 -12.77 -2.62 3.39
N LEU A 196 -12.49 -2.24 4.63
CA LEU A 196 -12.34 -3.21 5.71
C LEU A 196 -13.70 -3.82 6.05
N SER A 197 -13.71 -5.12 6.38
CA SER A 197 -14.93 -5.82 6.78
C SER A 197 -15.51 -5.28 8.10
N SER A 198 -14.64 -4.74 8.95
CA SER A 198 -14.97 -4.03 10.18
C SER A 198 -14.02 -2.84 10.35
N PRO A 199 -14.51 -1.70 10.88
CA PRO A 199 -13.63 -0.61 11.30
C PRO A 199 -12.51 -1.11 12.22
N ALA A 200 -11.28 -0.64 12.00
CA ALA A 200 -10.11 -1.06 12.76
C ALA A 200 -9.59 0.10 13.60
N PRO A 201 -9.69 0.03 14.95
CA PRO A 201 -9.22 1.11 15.81
C PRO A 201 -7.70 1.32 15.68
N ILE A 202 -7.29 2.54 15.31
CA ILE A 202 -5.87 2.88 15.10
C ILE A 202 -5.06 2.68 16.38
N GLY A 203 -5.62 3.06 17.54
CA GLY A 203 -4.94 2.86 18.82
C GLY A 203 -4.66 1.39 19.12
N THR A 204 -5.62 0.51 18.85
CA THR A 204 -5.42 -0.94 19.02
C THR A 204 -4.37 -1.48 18.04
N LEU A 205 -4.41 -1.06 16.78
CA LEU A 205 -3.39 -1.44 15.79
C LEU A 205 -1.99 -0.98 16.22
N CYS A 206 -1.87 0.24 16.75
CA CYS A 206 -0.61 0.77 17.28
C CYS A 206 -0.08 -0.07 18.45
N MET A 207 -0.94 -0.41 19.42
CA MET A 207 -0.55 -1.27 20.54
C MET A 207 -0.08 -2.65 20.08
N ILE A 208 -0.76 -3.27 19.11
CA ILE A 208 -0.34 -4.54 18.50
C ILE A 208 1.06 -4.42 17.88
N ALA A 209 1.33 -3.33 17.15
CA ALA A 209 2.64 -3.08 16.54
C ALA A 209 3.75 -2.87 17.57
N LEU A 210 3.45 -2.18 18.68
CA LEU A 210 4.38 -1.96 19.79
C LEU A 210 4.64 -3.22 20.62
N ASP A 211 3.69 -4.17 20.64
CA ASP A 211 3.82 -5.46 21.32
C ASP A 211 4.40 -6.57 20.42
N ALA A 212 4.54 -6.34 19.12
CA ALA A 212 5.05 -7.32 18.19
C ALA A 212 6.51 -7.71 18.52
N PRO A 213 6.92 -8.99 18.37
CA PRO A 213 8.28 -9.44 18.67
C PRO A 213 9.39 -8.72 17.88
N GLY A 214 9.06 -8.18 16.70
CA GLY A 214 9.98 -7.40 15.86
C GLY A 214 9.94 -5.88 16.12
N SER A 215 9.17 -5.43 17.11
CA SER A 215 9.08 -4.01 17.45
C SER A 215 10.40 -3.51 18.03
N VAL A 216 10.82 -2.32 17.63
CA VAL A 216 12.04 -1.66 18.14
C VAL A 216 11.74 -0.85 19.41
N TRP A 217 10.50 -0.83 19.89
CA TRP A 217 10.11 -0.10 21.08
C TRP A 217 10.89 -0.56 22.32
N CYS A 218 11.37 0.42 23.08
CA CYS A 218 12.00 0.23 24.37
C CYS A 218 11.37 1.13 25.43
N PRO A 219 11.50 0.80 26.74
CA PRO A 219 10.93 1.62 27.82
C PRO A 219 11.36 3.10 27.78
N GLU A 220 12.53 3.40 27.21
CA GLU A 220 13.06 4.75 27.03
C GLU A 220 12.27 5.60 26.01
N ASP A 221 11.52 4.97 25.09
CA ASP A 221 10.66 5.65 24.12
C ASP A 221 9.37 6.21 24.78
N GLY A 222 9.10 5.78 26.01
CA GLY A 222 7.95 6.20 26.81
C GLY A 222 6.79 5.20 26.78
N PRO A 223 5.70 5.50 27.52
CA PRO A 223 4.55 4.60 27.63
C PRO A 223 3.89 4.34 26.29
N LYS A 224 3.55 3.07 26.01
CA LYS A 224 2.92 2.65 24.75
C LYS A 224 1.59 3.35 24.52
N GLU A 225 0.83 3.59 25.59
CA GLU A 225 -0.45 4.29 25.54
C GLU A 225 -0.28 5.73 25.06
N SER A 226 0.78 6.41 25.52
CA SER A 226 1.10 7.77 25.07
C SER A 226 1.47 7.80 23.59
N ILE A 227 2.27 6.84 23.13
CA ILE A 227 2.62 6.70 21.71
C ILE A 227 1.36 6.43 20.88
N SER A 228 0.53 5.47 21.31
CA SER A 228 -0.73 5.14 20.66
C SER A 228 -1.67 6.35 20.54
N ASN A 229 -1.83 7.14 21.60
CA ASN A 229 -2.65 8.35 21.56
C ASN A 229 -2.10 9.38 20.56
N TYR A 230 -0.78 9.59 20.56
CA TYR A 230 -0.13 10.46 19.58
C TYR A 230 -0.38 9.98 18.14
N VAL A 231 -0.25 8.68 17.86
CA VAL A 231 -0.52 8.12 16.53
C VAL A 231 -1.97 8.38 16.09
N VAL A 232 -2.93 8.16 16.99
CA VAL A 232 -4.35 8.42 16.71
C VAL A 232 -4.58 9.90 16.41
N GLU A 233 -4.11 10.80 17.27
CA GLU A 233 -4.26 12.25 17.10
C GLU A 233 -3.65 12.74 15.79
N LEU A 234 -2.43 12.28 15.48
CA LEU A 234 -1.73 12.61 14.23
C LEU A 234 -2.54 12.16 13.02
N LEU A 235 -2.90 10.88 12.92
CA LEU A 235 -3.56 10.35 11.73
C LEU A 235 -4.99 10.90 11.55
N VAL A 236 -5.72 11.13 12.64
CA VAL A 236 -7.02 11.81 12.59
C VAL A 236 -6.86 13.24 12.10
N SER A 237 -5.82 13.98 12.52
CA SER A 237 -5.55 15.34 12.04
C SER A 237 -5.22 15.41 10.54
N ARG A 238 -4.75 14.31 9.94
CA ARG A 238 -4.38 14.22 8.51
C ARG A 238 -5.42 13.49 7.64
N ARG A 239 -6.55 13.07 8.22
CA ARG A 239 -7.55 12.21 7.57
C ARG A 239 -8.10 12.76 6.26
N GLU A 240 -8.34 14.07 6.16
CA GLU A 240 -8.89 14.69 4.94
C GLU A 240 -7.93 14.54 3.76
N MET A 241 -6.64 14.78 4.00
CA MET A 241 -5.60 14.62 2.99
C MET A 241 -5.42 13.15 2.58
N LEU A 242 -5.38 12.25 3.56
CA LEU A 242 -5.28 10.81 3.34
C LEU A 242 -6.46 10.26 2.52
N GLN A 243 -7.66 10.76 2.79
CA GLN A 243 -8.86 10.39 2.05
C GLN A 243 -8.86 10.96 0.63
N ASP A 244 -8.54 12.25 0.46
CA ASP A 244 -8.62 12.93 -0.83
C ASP A 244 -7.55 12.45 -1.82
N TYR A 245 -6.33 12.20 -1.34
CA TYR A 245 -5.20 11.84 -2.19
C TYR A 245 -4.92 10.34 -2.26
N PHE A 246 -5.25 9.57 -1.22
CA PHE A 246 -4.86 8.16 -1.14
C PHE A 246 -6.03 7.20 -0.89
N SER A 247 -7.27 7.69 -0.82
CA SER A 247 -8.44 6.85 -0.56
C SER A 247 -8.30 6.00 0.72
N LEU A 248 -7.49 6.47 1.67
CA LEU A 248 -7.31 5.92 3.00
C LEU A 248 -8.22 6.71 3.96
N THR A 249 -9.28 6.08 4.44
CA THR A 249 -10.31 6.75 5.23
C THR A 249 -10.18 6.41 6.70
N ILE A 250 -10.12 7.46 7.52
CA ILE A 250 -10.13 7.39 8.99
C ILE A 250 -11.31 8.25 9.46
N ASP A 251 -12.17 7.71 10.32
CA ASP A 251 -13.28 8.47 10.90
C ASP A 251 -12.85 9.39 12.06
N ASP A 252 -13.80 10.17 12.57
CA ASP A 252 -13.56 11.11 13.66
C ASP A 252 -13.22 10.40 14.99
N GLU A 253 -13.58 9.13 15.12
CA GLU A 253 -13.30 8.25 16.26
C GLU A 253 -11.96 7.49 16.14
N GLY A 254 -11.15 7.77 15.12
CA GLY A 254 -9.84 7.15 14.92
C GLY A 254 -9.92 5.68 14.49
N GLN A 255 -10.97 5.30 13.77
CA GLN A 255 -11.11 4.00 13.14
C GLN A 255 -10.68 4.08 11.68
N LEU A 256 -9.80 3.17 11.27
CA LEU A 256 -9.49 2.94 9.87
C LEU A 256 -10.68 2.21 9.22
N LEU A 257 -11.15 2.75 8.10
CA LEU A 257 -12.28 2.20 7.34
C LEU A 257 -11.87 1.65 5.99
N THR A 258 -10.94 2.32 5.30
CA THR A 258 -10.51 1.94 3.95
C THR A 258 -9.00 2.04 3.76
N LEU A 259 -8.49 1.25 2.82
CA LEU A 259 -7.12 1.28 2.32
C LEU A 259 -7.11 1.59 0.80
N PRO A 260 -6.04 2.16 0.24
CA PRO A 260 -5.91 2.35 -1.20
C PRO A 260 -5.91 1.03 -1.97
N GLN A 261 -6.64 0.94 -3.08
CA GLN A 261 -6.48 -0.14 -4.05
C GLN A 261 -5.36 0.22 -5.02
N ILE A 262 -4.09 -0.08 -4.68
CA ILE A 262 -2.93 0.32 -5.51
C ILE A 262 -2.87 -0.47 -6.82
N LEU A 263 -3.07 -1.79 -6.77
CA LEU A 263 -3.18 -2.66 -7.93
C LEU A 263 -4.54 -3.34 -7.99
N PRO A 264 -5.26 -3.37 -9.12
CA PRO A 264 -6.56 -4.03 -9.22
C PRO A 264 -6.50 -5.51 -8.84
N GLY A 265 -7.41 -5.95 -7.96
CA GLY A 265 -7.50 -7.36 -7.54
C GLY A 265 -6.44 -7.80 -6.52
N TYR A 266 -5.60 -6.89 -6.04
CA TYR A 266 -4.59 -7.16 -5.01
C TYR A 266 -5.06 -6.69 -3.64
N VAL A 267 -4.86 -7.49 -2.60
CA VAL A 267 -5.07 -7.06 -1.21
C VAL A 267 -3.78 -7.37 -0.45
N PRO A 268 -3.17 -6.38 0.24
CA PRO A 268 -1.95 -6.61 0.98
C PRO A 268 -2.17 -7.56 2.16
N GLU A 269 -1.08 -8.07 2.72
CA GLU A 269 -1.14 -8.94 3.91
C GLU A 269 -1.57 -8.13 5.13
N ILE A 270 -2.83 -8.32 5.53
CA ILE A 270 -3.45 -7.58 6.65
C ILE A 270 -2.73 -7.83 7.98
N GLY A 271 -1.96 -8.91 8.12
CA GLY A 271 -1.10 -9.14 9.28
C GLY A 271 -0.07 -8.02 9.53
N ALA A 272 0.37 -7.33 8.47
CA ALA A 272 1.30 -6.21 8.56
C ALA A 272 0.60 -4.85 8.81
N LEU A 273 -0.73 -4.81 8.89
CA LEU A 273 -1.50 -3.56 9.00
C LEU A 273 -1.15 -2.77 10.27
N ALA A 274 -0.95 -3.46 11.40
CA ALA A 274 -0.55 -2.84 12.65
C ALA A 274 0.79 -2.09 12.51
N THR A 275 1.80 -2.77 11.96
CA THR A 275 3.13 -2.19 11.69
C THR A 275 3.03 -1.02 10.73
N PHE A 276 2.24 -1.15 9.67
CA PHE A 276 2.01 -0.06 8.72
C PHE A 276 1.45 1.20 9.40
N ILE A 277 0.43 1.06 10.26
CA ILE A 277 -0.15 2.20 11.00
C ILE A 277 0.87 2.87 11.91
N LEU A 278 1.70 2.11 12.62
CA LEU A 278 2.77 2.69 13.42
C LEU A 278 3.77 3.44 12.54
N ARG A 279 4.19 2.85 11.41
CA ARG A 279 5.16 3.46 10.49
C ARG A 279 4.63 4.72 9.80
N LEU A 280 3.32 4.83 9.55
CA LEU A 280 2.73 6.09 9.09
C LEU A 280 3.01 7.25 10.05
N SER A 281 3.11 6.99 11.35
CA SER A 281 3.39 8.04 12.34
C SER A 281 4.87 8.33 12.56
N THR A 282 5.76 7.36 12.29
CA THR A 282 7.20 7.46 12.61
C THR A 282 8.08 7.72 11.39
N GLU A 283 7.72 7.18 10.22
CA GLU A 283 8.56 7.20 9.02
C GLU A 283 8.13 8.25 7.99
N VAL A 284 6.88 8.71 8.06
CA VAL A 284 6.36 9.73 7.14
C VAL A 284 6.72 11.12 7.65
N ASP A 285 7.34 11.91 6.79
CA ASP A 285 7.60 13.33 7.06
C ASP A 285 6.33 14.14 6.74
N TRP A 286 5.63 14.62 7.76
CA TRP A 286 4.36 15.35 7.58
C TRP A 286 4.54 16.87 7.39
N GLU A 287 5.77 17.38 7.35
CA GLU A 287 6.05 18.82 7.34
C GLU A 287 6.20 19.39 5.92
N GLU A 288 6.90 18.68 5.04
CA GLU A 288 7.16 19.15 3.66
C GLU A 288 6.34 18.34 2.64
N GLU A 289 5.64 19.03 1.73
CA GLU A 289 4.66 18.41 0.81
C GLU A 289 5.26 17.28 -0.04
N GLN A 290 6.39 17.53 -0.72
CA GLN A 290 6.96 16.54 -1.62
C GLN A 290 7.52 15.33 -0.85
N THR A 291 8.22 15.59 0.24
CA THR A 291 8.83 14.57 1.11
C THR A 291 7.75 13.75 1.82
N CYS A 292 6.64 14.38 2.21
CA CYS A 292 5.44 13.71 2.72
C CYS A 292 4.89 12.71 1.72
N PHE A 293 4.63 13.13 0.48
CA PHE A 293 4.12 12.23 -0.55
C PHE A 293 5.10 11.12 -0.91
N GLU A 294 6.41 11.43 -0.95
CA GLU A 294 7.45 10.43 -1.16
C GLU A 294 7.44 9.36 -0.08
N THR A 295 7.62 9.77 1.18
CA THR A 295 7.74 8.85 2.32
C THR A 295 6.45 8.07 2.55
N LEU A 296 5.29 8.71 2.41
CA LEU A 296 3.99 8.03 2.48
C LEU A 296 3.81 6.98 1.37
N CYS A 297 4.17 7.30 0.12
CA CYS A 297 4.15 6.31 -0.96
C CYS A 297 5.14 5.17 -0.75
N ARG A 298 6.29 5.43 -0.10
CA ARG A 298 7.25 4.40 0.28
C ARG A 298 6.72 3.49 1.40
N GLU A 299 5.96 4.03 2.35
CA GLU A 299 5.30 3.22 3.38
C GLU A 299 4.14 2.38 2.81
N PHE A 300 3.37 2.93 1.86
CA PHE A 300 2.44 2.10 1.08
C PHE A 300 3.18 1.00 0.32
N ALA A 301 4.30 1.32 -0.32
CA ALA A 301 5.08 0.33 -1.04
C ALA A 301 5.58 -0.79 -0.13
N GLU A 302 6.06 -0.46 1.06
CA GLU A 302 6.48 -1.46 2.06
C GLU A 302 5.31 -2.37 2.45
N PHE A 303 4.18 -1.78 2.86
CA PHE A 303 3.01 -2.54 3.32
C PHE A 303 2.37 -3.39 2.21
N TYR A 304 2.39 -2.92 0.96
CA TYR A 304 1.79 -3.64 -0.15
C TYR A 304 2.74 -4.62 -0.83
N SER A 305 4.06 -4.47 -0.65
CA SER A 305 5.02 -5.41 -1.21
C SER A 305 4.74 -6.85 -0.78
N ILE A 306 5.12 -7.79 -1.64
CA ILE A 306 4.94 -9.20 -1.31
C ILE A 306 5.99 -9.60 -0.27
N ALA A 307 5.57 -10.33 0.75
CA ALA A 307 6.46 -10.84 1.78
C ALA A 307 6.64 -12.37 1.64
N PRO A 308 7.73 -12.92 2.19
CA PRO A 308 7.84 -14.36 2.37
C PRO A 308 6.70 -14.87 3.26
N ASP A 309 5.94 -15.84 2.74
CA ASP A 309 4.92 -16.57 3.48
C ASP A 309 5.08 -18.06 3.15
N GLU A 310 5.54 -18.82 4.16
CA GLU A 310 5.75 -20.27 4.07
C GLU A 310 4.42 -21.04 4.15
N GLU A 311 3.38 -20.46 4.77
CA GLU A 311 2.10 -21.15 4.98
C GLU A 311 1.22 -21.13 3.73
N ASN A 312 1.40 -20.15 2.84
CA ASN A 312 0.51 -19.95 1.69
C ASN A 312 1.24 -19.77 0.35
N GLU A 313 2.24 -20.60 0.08
CA GLU A 313 3.05 -20.59 -1.15
C GLU A 313 2.19 -20.58 -2.43
N THR A 314 1.14 -21.39 -2.51
CA THR A 314 0.29 -21.48 -3.71
C THR A 314 -0.41 -20.16 -4.04
N LYS A 315 -0.99 -19.49 -3.04
CA LYS A 315 -1.64 -18.19 -3.23
C LYS A 315 -0.61 -17.13 -3.63
N ARG A 316 0.57 -17.18 -3.02
CA ARG A 316 1.66 -16.24 -3.28
C ARG A 316 2.19 -16.37 -4.70
N TYR A 317 2.47 -17.58 -5.17
CA TYR A 317 2.91 -17.83 -6.55
C TYR A 317 1.87 -17.41 -7.58
N TRP A 318 0.59 -17.68 -7.31
CA TRP A 318 -0.50 -17.19 -8.15
C TRP A 318 -0.52 -15.66 -8.19
N THR A 319 -0.34 -15.00 -7.05
CA THR A 319 -0.29 -13.53 -6.95
C THR A 319 0.88 -12.95 -7.74
N ILE A 320 2.06 -13.56 -7.61
CA ILE A 320 3.26 -13.16 -8.36
C ILE A 320 2.96 -13.24 -9.86
N GLU A 321 2.54 -14.41 -10.35
CA GLU A 321 2.35 -14.65 -11.78
C GLU A 321 1.18 -13.87 -12.38
N GLN A 322 0.04 -13.81 -11.69
CA GLN A 322 -1.23 -13.35 -12.26
C GLN A 322 -1.54 -11.89 -11.93
N ILE A 323 -0.89 -11.31 -10.91
CA ILE A 323 -1.11 -9.91 -10.52
C ILE A 323 0.16 -9.09 -10.75
N LEU A 324 1.27 -9.45 -10.11
CA LEU A 324 2.48 -8.61 -10.12
C LEU A 324 3.14 -8.58 -11.50
N PHE A 325 3.34 -9.73 -12.14
CA PHE A 325 3.96 -9.82 -13.47
C PHE A 325 3.17 -9.09 -14.58
N PRO A 326 1.83 -9.16 -14.62
CA PRO A 326 1.04 -8.31 -15.49
C PRO A 326 1.16 -6.82 -15.17
N ALA A 327 1.26 -6.44 -13.89
CA ALA A 327 1.48 -5.05 -13.48
C ALA A 327 2.87 -4.54 -13.91
N PHE A 328 3.93 -5.33 -13.71
CA PHE A 328 5.29 -5.00 -14.18
C PHE A 328 5.34 -4.74 -15.69
N ARG A 329 4.51 -5.42 -16.50
CA ARG A 329 4.46 -5.22 -17.95
C ARG A 329 3.95 -3.83 -18.36
N ARG A 330 3.17 -3.15 -17.51
CA ARG A 330 2.43 -1.92 -17.89
C ARG A 330 3.31 -0.67 -17.91
N ARG A 331 3.64 -0.15 -16.72
CA ARG A 331 4.32 1.15 -16.56
C ARG A 331 5.50 1.09 -15.61
N PHE A 332 5.91 -0.10 -15.20
CA PHE A 332 7.03 -0.26 -14.28
C PHE A 332 8.33 0.22 -14.92
N GLN A 333 8.96 1.16 -14.24
CA GLN A 333 10.27 1.71 -14.60
C GLN A 333 11.31 1.06 -13.69
N VAL A 334 12.18 0.26 -14.27
CA VAL A 334 13.15 -0.50 -13.48
C VAL A 334 14.30 0.43 -13.07
N PRO A 335 14.61 0.59 -11.77
CA PRO A 335 15.73 1.42 -11.33
C PRO A 335 17.06 0.83 -11.81
N SER A 336 18.04 1.69 -12.08
CA SER A 336 19.36 1.27 -12.55
C SER A 336 20.09 0.32 -11.61
N THR A 337 19.86 0.50 -10.30
CA THR A 337 20.44 -0.32 -9.24
C THR A 337 20.00 -1.78 -9.31
N ALA A 338 18.86 -2.09 -9.93
CA ALA A 338 18.33 -3.46 -9.98
C ALA A 338 19.25 -4.47 -10.68
N ALA A 339 20.12 -4.00 -11.60
CA ALA A 339 21.13 -4.85 -12.23
C ALA A 339 22.37 -5.06 -11.35
N GLU A 340 22.63 -4.14 -10.42
CA GLU A 340 23.84 -4.11 -9.58
C GLU A 340 23.60 -4.76 -8.21
N ASP A 341 22.39 -4.62 -7.66
CA ASP A 341 22.01 -5.11 -6.33
C ASP A 341 21.48 -6.55 -6.31
N GLY A 342 21.54 -7.23 -7.45
CA GLY A 342 21.08 -8.60 -7.64
C GLY A 342 19.58 -8.77 -7.79
N SER A 343 18.80 -7.70 -7.92
CA SER A 343 17.34 -7.82 -8.13
C SER A 343 16.98 -8.44 -9.47
N ILE A 344 17.82 -8.25 -10.49
CA ILE A 344 17.66 -8.84 -11.83
C ILE A 344 18.98 -9.49 -12.24
N ILE A 345 19.01 -10.82 -12.27
CA ILE A 345 20.21 -11.59 -12.61
C ILE A 345 19.94 -12.43 -13.85
N ARG A 346 20.79 -12.30 -14.86
CA ARG A 346 20.77 -13.17 -16.03
C ARG A 346 21.52 -14.46 -15.72
N ILE A 347 20.81 -15.58 -15.66
CA ILE A 347 21.38 -16.87 -15.20
C ILE A 347 21.77 -17.80 -16.35
N ALA A 348 21.10 -17.71 -17.50
CA ALA A 348 21.40 -18.58 -18.64
C ALA A 348 21.03 -17.93 -19.97
N SER A 349 21.61 -18.46 -21.05
CA SER A 349 21.31 -18.11 -22.45
C SER A 349 21.07 -19.39 -23.24
N LEU A 350 19.96 -19.47 -23.97
CA LEU A 350 19.60 -20.63 -24.80
C LEU A 350 20.68 -20.93 -25.84
N ASP A 351 21.35 -19.91 -26.38
CA ASP A 351 22.43 -20.08 -27.36
C ASP A 351 23.64 -20.82 -26.78
N LYS A 352 23.84 -20.72 -25.46
CA LYS A 352 24.87 -21.49 -24.73
C LYS A 352 24.38 -22.89 -24.37
N LEU A 353 23.11 -23.01 -24.00
CA LEU A 353 22.50 -24.30 -23.65
C LEU A 353 22.41 -25.24 -24.85
N TYR A 354 22.04 -24.75 -26.03
CA TYR A 354 21.97 -25.55 -27.26
C TYR A 354 23.33 -26.09 -27.75
N LYS A 355 24.46 -25.62 -27.21
CA LYS A 355 25.79 -26.19 -27.48
C LYS A 355 26.09 -27.43 -26.64
N VAL A 356 25.33 -27.66 -25.58
CA VAL A 356 25.52 -28.78 -24.64
C VAL A 356 24.36 -29.78 -24.75
N PHE A 357 23.13 -29.28 -24.90
CA PHE A 357 21.93 -30.08 -25.02
C PHE A 357 21.51 -30.22 -26.49
N GLU A 358 21.81 -31.38 -27.08
CA GLU A 358 21.45 -31.73 -28.46
C GLU A 358 20.21 -32.64 -28.50
N ARG A 359 19.56 -32.71 -29.67
CA ARG A 359 18.43 -33.64 -29.89
C ARG A 359 18.96 -35.07 -29.94
N CYS A 360 18.21 -36.00 -29.36
CA CYS A 360 18.54 -37.42 -29.32
C CYS A 360 18.65 -38.05 -30.72
#